data_AF-A0AAD4BAR0-F1
#
_entry.id   AF-A0AAD4BAR0-F1
#
_cell.length_a   1.000
_cell.length_b   1.000
_cell.length_c   1.000
_cell.angle_alpha   90.00
_cell.angle_beta   90.00
_cell.angle_gamma   90.00
#
_symmetry.space_group_name_H-M   'P 1'
#
loop_
_entity.id
_entity.type
_entity.pdbx_description
1 polymer ?
#
loop_
_entity_poly.entity_id
_entity_poly.type
_entity_poly.pdbx_seq_one_letter_code
_entity_poly.pdbx_strand_id
1 'polypeptide(L)' 'YYPPAPPRDTGPHRYVFLLYQEPNVDFVIPAHAHECKRGAKDRAKWNAASFADKYGLKLVGVNYVVVRGDE' A
#
# COMPACT_ATOMS: atom_id res chain seq x y z
N TYR A 1 7.53 4.87 5.32
CA TYR A 1 7.77 3.44 5.07
C TYR A 1 7.75 2.68 6.40
N TYR A 2 7.22 1.45 6.44
CA TYR A 2 7.33 0.54 7.59
C TYR A 2 7.79 -0.81 7.02
N PRO A 3 8.86 -1.42 7.55
CA PRO A 3 9.44 -2.61 6.94
C PRO A 3 8.50 -3.82 7.04
N PRO A 4 8.67 -4.83 6.17
CA PRO A 4 8.05 -6.14 6.33
C PRO A 4 8.23 -6.69 7.76
N ALA A 5 7.12 -7.06 8.39
CA ALA A 5 7.07 -7.68 9.71
C ALA A 5 5.91 -8.70 9.74
N PRO A 6 5.94 -9.73 8.88
CA PRO A 6 4.89 -10.74 8.86
C PRO A 6 4.89 -11.51 10.18
N PRO A 7 3.71 -11.81 10.77
CA PRO A 7 3.66 -12.57 12.02
C PRO A 7 4.21 -14.00 11.83
N ARG A 8 4.80 -14.54 12.90
CA ARG A 8 5.23 -15.95 12.95
C ARG A 8 4.07 -16.89 12.61
N ASP A 9 4.40 -18.01 11.96
CA ASP A 9 3.47 -19.10 11.63
C ASP A 9 2.30 -18.72 10.71
N THR A 10 2.36 -17.56 10.04
CA THR A 10 1.36 -17.14 9.02
C THR A 10 1.78 -17.43 7.58
N GLY A 11 2.89 -18.17 7.41
CA GLY A 11 3.46 -18.51 6.11
C GLY A 11 4.17 -17.32 5.43
N PRO A 12 4.50 -17.44 4.13
CA PRO A 12 5.10 -16.36 3.35
C PRO A 12 4.10 -15.25 3.06
N HIS A 13 4.49 -14.01 3.32
CA HIS A 13 3.71 -12.82 2.96
C HIS A 13 4.24 -12.20 1.68
N ARG A 14 3.33 -11.74 0.83
CA ARG A 14 3.66 -10.98 -0.39
C ARG A 14 3.60 -9.49 -0.08
N TYR A 15 4.71 -8.79 -0.28
CA TYR A 15 4.79 -7.34 -0.23
C TYR A 15 4.81 -6.83 -1.65
N VAL A 16 3.69 -6.25 -2.08
CA VAL A 16 3.47 -5.80 -3.47
C VAL A 16 3.72 -4.30 -3.56
N PHE A 17 4.56 -3.91 -4.51
CA PHE A 17 4.81 -2.53 -4.88
C PHE A 17 4.00 -2.22 -6.12
N LEU A 18 3.14 -1.20 -6.03
CA LEU A 18 2.26 -0.76 -7.10
C LEU A 18 2.61 0.68 -7.45
N LEU A 19 2.96 0.92 -8.71
CA LEU A 19 3.21 2.25 -9.24
C LEU A 19 2.01 2.70 -10.06
N TYR A 20 1.43 3.82 -9.65
CA TYR A 20 0.29 4.42 -10.31
C TYR A 20 0.68 5.74 -10.98
N GLN A 21 0.15 5.96 -12.17
CA GLN A 21 0.14 7.25 -12.84
C GLN A 21 -1.01 8.10 -12.29
N GLU A 22 -0.70 9.34 -11.94
CA GLU A 22 -1.65 10.36 -11.47
C GLU A 22 -2.53 10.87 -12.62
N PRO A 23 -3.79 11.30 -12.33
CA PRO A 23 -4.72 11.75 -13.36
C PRO A 23 -4.34 13.09 -13.99
N ASN A 24 -3.59 13.93 -13.28
CA ASN A 24 -3.10 15.24 -13.74
C ASN A 24 -1.94 15.74 -12.86
N VAL A 25 -1.30 16.84 -13.26
CA VAL A 25 -0.09 17.41 -12.61
C VAL A 25 -0.35 18.01 -11.23
N ASP A 26 -1.58 18.44 -10.94
CA ASP A 26 -1.96 19.09 -9.68
C ASP A 26 -2.59 18.09 -8.69
N PHE A 27 -2.43 16.79 -8.94
CA PHE A 27 -3.01 15.75 -8.10
C PHE A 27 -2.41 15.79 -6.68
N VAL A 28 -3.29 15.88 -5.68
CA VAL A 28 -2.91 15.85 -4.27
C VAL A 28 -3.89 14.99 -3.48
N ILE A 29 -3.36 14.12 -2.63
CA ILE A 29 -4.15 13.42 -1.61
C ILE A 29 -4.42 14.39 -0.45
N PRO A 30 -5.67 14.63 -0.04
CA PRO A 30 -5.98 15.54 1.06
C PRO A 30 -5.23 15.17 2.34
N ALA A 31 -4.68 16.16 3.05
CA ALA A 31 -3.86 15.90 4.25
C ALA A 31 -4.60 15.17 5.39
N HIS A 32 -5.93 15.25 5.42
CA HIS A 32 -6.78 14.56 6.38
C HIS A 32 -7.27 13.18 5.91
N ALA A 33 -6.87 12.75 4.71
CA ALA A 33 -7.24 11.45 4.17
C ALA A 33 -6.63 10.32 5.00
N HIS A 34 -7.28 9.16 4.97
CA HIS A 34 -6.85 7.99 5.75
C HIS A 34 -5.42 7.56 5.38
N GLU A 35 -5.06 7.72 4.12
CA GLU A 35 -3.76 7.41 3.51
C GLU A 35 -2.61 8.26 4.10
N CYS A 36 -2.92 9.41 4.70
CA CYS A 36 -1.95 10.27 5.38
C CYS A 36 -1.72 9.89 6.85
N LYS A 37 -2.51 8.96 7.41
CA LYS A 37 -2.33 8.47 8.79
C LYS A 37 -1.10 7.56 8.88
N ARG A 38 -0.39 7.62 10.02
CA ARG A 38 0.90 6.94 10.19
C ARG A 38 0.86 5.71 11.11
N GLY A 39 -0.20 5.53 11.89
CA GLY A 39 -0.32 4.47 12.89
C GLY A 39 -0.37 3.07 12.27
N ALA A 40 0.14 2.06 12.98
CA ALA A 40 0.13 0.67 12.50
C ALA A 40 -1.31 0.15 12.31
N LYS A 41 -2.22 0.51 13.21
CA LYS A 41 -3.64 0.14 13.12
C LYS A 41 -4.35 0.78 11.92
N ASP A 42 -3.94 1.97 11.51
CA ASP A 42 -4.49 2.67 10.34
C ASP A 42 -4.04 2.05 9.01
N ARG A 43 -3.10 1.09 9.01
CA ARG A 43 -2.61 0.44 7.78
C ARG A 43 -3.25 -0.90 7.51
N ALA A 44 -3.94 -1.46 8.51
CA ALA A 44 -4.63 -2.73 8.36
C ALA A 44 -5.83 -2.58 7.42
N LYS A 45 -6.13 -3.64 6.66
CA LYS A 45 -7.32 -3.74 5.78
C LYS A 45 -7.41 -2.66 4.69
N TRP A 46 -6.29 -2.02 4.34
CA TRP A 46 -6.24 -1.10 3.20
C TRP A 46 -6.33 -1.87 1.87
N ASN A 47 -7.05 -1.32 0.90
CA ASN A 47 -7.25 -1.91 -0.43
C ASN A 47 -6.69 -0.97 -1.51
N ALA A 48 -5.66 -1.42 -2.21
CA ALA A 48 -4.98 -0.64 -3.24
C ALA A 48 -5.86 -0.35 -4.46
N ALA A 49 -6.73 -1.28 -4.86
CA ALA A 49 -7.62 -1.10 -6.00
C ALA A 49 -8.69 -0.04 -5.69
N SER A 50 -9.32 -0.12 -4.52
CA SER A 50 -10.29 0.90 -4.09
C SER A 50 -9.65 2.29 -3.92
N PHE A 51 -8.38 2.33 -3.49
CA PHE A 51 -7.61 3.58 -3.46
C PHE A 51 -7.38 4.13 -4.87
N ALA A 52 -6.99 3.30 -5.83
CA ALA A 52 -6.79 3.72 -7.21
C ALA A 52 -8.08 4.25 -7.85
N ASP A 53 -9.19 3.54 -7.67
CA ASP A 53 -10.50 3.94 -8.19
C ASP A 53 -10.95 5.29 -7.60
N LYS A 54 -10.83 5.45 -6.27
CA LYS A 54 -11.20 6.68 -5.55
C LYS A 54 -10.48 7.93 -6.09
N TYR A 55 -9.23 7.78 -6.51
CA TYR A 55 -8.37 8.89 -6.93
C TYR A 55 -8.13 8.93 -8.45
N GLY A 56 -8.80 8.09 -9.24
CA GLY A 56 -8.65 8.05 -10.69
C GLY A 56 -7.24 7.66 -11.15
N LEU A 57 -6.57 6.79 -10.40
CA LEU A 57 -5.18 6.40 -10.64
C LEU A 57 -5.09 5.24 -11.63
N LYS A 58 -4.13 5.31 -12.56
CA LYS A 58 -3.86 4.24 -13.53
C LYS A 58 -2.65 3.40 -13.12
N LEU A 59 -2.81 2.09 -12.95
CA LEU A 59 -1.68 1.21 -12.65
C LEU A 59 -0.72 1.13 -13.86
N VAL A 60 0.56 1.42 -13.65
CA VAL A 60 1.59 1.44 -14.72
C VAL A 60 2.80 0.57 -14.41
N GLY A 61 2.96 0.10 -13.18
CA GLY A 61 4.05 -0.80 -12.80
C GLY A 61 3.72 -1.64 -11.58
N VAL A 62 4.28 -2.85 -11.54
CA VAL A 62 4.10 -3.80 -10.45
C VAL A 62 5.42 -4.52 -10.18
N ASN A 63 5.76 -4.67 -8.91
CA ASN A 63 6.81 -5.58 -8.46
C ASN A 63 6.41 -6.19 -7.10
N TYR A 64 7.06 -7.25 -6.65
CA TYR A 64 6.81 -7.82 -5.34
C TYR A 64 8.02 -8.55 -4.77
N VAL A 65 8.04 -8.65 -3.44
CA VAL A 65 8.96 -9.53 -2.71
C VAL A 65 8.16 -10.44 -1.78
N VAL A 66 8.74 -11.59 -1.43
CA VAL A 66 8.16 -12.54 -0.49
C VAL A 66 9.03 -12.57 0.77
N VAL A 67 8.41 -12.40 1.93
CA VAL A 67 9.09 -12.39 3.23
C VAL A 67 8.37 -13.35 4.17
N ARG A 68 9.13 -14.06 5.00
CA ARG A 68 8.62 -14.92 6.07
C ARG A 68 8.93 -14.25 7.41
N GLY A 69 8.10 -14.48 8.41
CA GLY A 69 8.42 -14.08 9.77
C GLY A 69 9.49 -15.03 10.27
N ASP A 70 10.63 -14.48 10.74
CA ASP A 70 11.64 -15.28 11.41
C ASP A 70 11.05 -15.87 12.71
N GLU A 71 11.60 -17.01 13.16
CA GLU A 71 11.15 -17.74 14.37
C GLU A 71 11.18 -16.89 15.65
#